data_AF-A0A9Y6JI93-F1
#
_entry.id   AF-A0A9Y6JI93-F1
#
_cell.length_a   1.000
_cell.length_b   1.000
_cell.length_c   1.000
_cell.angle_alpha   90.00
_cell.angle_beta   90.00
_cell.angle_gamma   90.00
#
_symmetry.space_group_name_H-M   'P 1'
#
loop_
_entity.id
_entity.type
_entity.pdbx_description
1 polymer ?
#
loop_
_entity_poly.entity_id
_entity_poly.type
_entity_poly.pdbx_seq_one_letter_code
_entity_poly.pdbx_strand_id
1 'polypeptide(L)'
;MLSFSTPTALYLSLLLLFLLCLSPALSCQTGTQSQCMSAPFVPGYDLAGEGFDVVTLKRKGAYVIDVKTYLTPRKTCTLCTNPHKGGQLQKVDLGGQFRRVTSTRTCLSSLNHLTSSQVHDCLSLGVKVGLGNVNLGPSFNLCASVLNNQGVSVMYASGLHGHYSEVVGGRGWTGEFSLTRNDSLGYQNWLKTLIDQPDVVCYSLRPLYELVQTSARNKGLKAAIEQYLKDNSISRSNTQSYCSSSGPNLDSNCCPKEIQKGTLRITMIQASGLKGDFLDKTDG
;
A
#
# COMPACT_ATOMS: atom_id res chain seq x y z
N MET A 1 22.92 -28.78 -12.34
CA MET A 1 23.13 -27.51 -13.08
C MET A 1 21.87 -26.69 -12.94
N LEU A 2 21.85 -25.74 -12.02
CA LEU A 2 20.71 -24.83 -11.83
C LEU A 2 20.84 -23.73 -12.87
N SER A 3 19.94 -23.71 -13.86
CA SER A 3 19.87 -22.62 -14.84
C SER A 3 19.30 -21.39 -14.12
N PHE A 4 20.16 -20.43 -13.83
CA PHE A 4 19.73 -19.08 -13.46
C PHE A 4 19.04 -18.46 -14.68
N SER A 5 17.72 -18.40 -14.64
CA SER A 5 16.93 -17.60 -15.57
C SER A 5 17.43 -16.16 -15.53
N THR A 6 17.68 -15.63 -16.72
CA THR A 6 18.44 -14.40 -16.98
C THR A 6 17.86 -13.15 -16.30
N PRO A 7 18.70 -12.23 -15.78
CA PRO A 7 18.28 -10.95 -15.18
C PRO A 7 17.67 -9.97 -16.19
N THR A 8 17.62 -10.34 -17.48
CA THR A 8 17.13 -9.52 -18.59
C THR A 8 15.63 -9.21 -18.48
N ALA A 9 14.81 -10.12 -17.93
CA ALA A 9 13.36 -9.90 -17.79
C ALA A 9 13.04 -8.87 -16.70
N LEU A 10 13.80 -8.86 -15.61
CA LEU A 10 13.71 -7.87 -14.52
C LEU A 10 14.20 -6.49 -14.98
N TYR A 11 15.25 -6.46 -15.81
CA TYR A 11 15.75 -5.21 -16.38
C TYR A 11 14.78 -4.65 -17.43
N LEU A 12 14.22 -5.49 -18.32
CA LEU A 12 13.18 -5.08 -19.27
C LEU A 12 11.92 -4.60 -18.57
N SER A 13 11.50 -5.22 -17.46
CA SER A 13 10.31 -4.79 -16.71
C SER A 13 10.54 -3.48 -15.95
N LEU A 14 11.72 -3.27 -15.35
CA LEU A 14 12.11 -1.96 -14.80
C LEU A 14 12.22 -0.89 -15.89
N LEU A 15 12.80 -1.24 -17.05
CA LEU A 15 12.90 -0.33 -18.19
C LEU A 15 11.51 -0.01 -18.75
N LEU A 16 10.58 -0.98 -18.81
CA LEU A 16 9.19 -0.76 -19.16
C LEU A 16 8.46 0.12 -18.15
N LEU A 17 8.67 -0.06 -16.83
CA LEU A 17 8.11 0.82 -15.80
C LEU A 17 8.66 2.25 -15.90
N PHE A 18 9.94 2.40 -16.20
CA PHE A 18 10.58 3.69 -16.45
C PHE A 18 10.06 4.32 -17.74
N LEU A 19 9.90 3.53 -18.81
CA LEU A 19 9.31 3.94 -20.09
C LEU A 19 7.81 4.27 -19.98
N LEU A 20 7.06 3.61 -19.09
CA LEU A 20 5.68 3.92 -18.74
C LEU A 20 5.60 5.23 -17.93
N CYS A 21 6.61 5.56 -17.12
CA CYS A 21 6.77 6.89 -16.52
C CYS A 21 7.27 7.95 -17.51
N LEU A 22 7.90 7.53 -18.61
CA LEU A 22 8.28 8.37 -19.76
C LEU A 22 7.20 8.36 -20.85
N SER A 23 5.97 7.94 -20.52
CA SER A 23 4.82 8.29 -21.32
C SER A 23 4.85 9.81 -21.52
N PRO A 24 4.69 10.21 -22.76
CA PRO A 24 5.46 11.30 -23.32
C PRO A 24 5.13 12.64 -22.67
N ALA A 25 6.15 13.49 -22.59
CA ALA A 25 6.01 14.93 -22.74
C ALA A 25 5.44 15.30 -24.13
N LEU A 26 4.36 14.63 -24.57
CA LEU A 26 3.70 14.85 -25.84
C LEU A 26 2.97 16.17 -25.70
N SER A 27 3.47 17.16 -26.44
CA SER A 27 2.96 18.52 -26.57
C SER A 27 3.44 19.54 -25.54
N CYS A 28 4.63 19.37 -24.96
CA CYS A 28 5.33 20.49 -24.33
C CYS A 28 6.04 21.37 -25.40
N GLN A 29 5.80 22.68 -25.37
CA GLN A 29 6.33 23.68 -26.28
C GLN A 29 6.88 24.89 -25.52
N THR A 30 7.72 25.69 -26.18
CA THR A 30 8.19 26.96 -25.62
C THR A 30 7.14 28.05 -25.89
N GLY A 31 6.56 28.60 -24.82
CA GLY A 31 5.60 29.70 -24.88
C GLY A 31 6.27 31.07 -24.90
N THR A 32 5.60 32.05 -25.52
CA THR A 32 5.96 33.47 -25.45
C THR A 32 5.64 34.06 -24.07
N GLN A 33 6.17 35.24 -23.75
CA GLN A 33 5.91 35.88 -22.46
C GLN A 33 4.41 36.05 -22.16
N SER A 34 3.61 36.46 -23.15
CA SER A 34 2.16 36.63 -22.98
C SER A 34 1.45 35.30 -22.72
N GLN A 35 1.83 34.25 -23.43
CA GLN A 35 1.31 32.89 -23.19
C GLN A 35 1.70 32.38 -21.81
N CYS A 36 2.92 32.66 -21.36
CA CYS A 36 3.43 32.25 -20.05
C CYS A 36 2.74 32.94 -18.87
N MET A 37 2.35 34.21 -19.05
CA MET A 37 1.59 35.00 -18.07
C MET A 37 0.11 34.63 -18.04
N SER A 38 -0.45 34.22 -19.18
CA SER A 38 -1.86 33.81 -19.31
C SER A 38 -2.10 32.36 -18.85
N ALA A 39 -1.14 31.47 -19.10
CA ALA A 39 -1.25 30.06 -18.71
C ALA A 39 -1.24 29.92 -17.18
N PRO A 40 -2.31 29.39 -16.57
CA PRO A 40 -2.36 29.17 -15.13
C PRO A 40 -1.26 28.20 -14.74
N PHE A 41 -0.71 28.37 -13.54
CA PHE A 41 0.02 27.27 -12.93
C PHE A 41 -0.92 26.08 -12.78
N VAL A 42 -0.39 24.88 -12.98
CA VAL A 42 -1.16 23.70 -12.62
C VAL A 42 -1.45 23.70 -11.13
N PRO A 43 -2.61 23.19 -10.69
CA PRO A 43 -2.83 22.99 -9.27
C PRO A 43 -1.75 22.05 -8.71
N GLY A 44 -1.03 22.43 -7.65
CA GLY A 44 0.08 21.65 -7.10
C GLY A 44 1.46 21.90 -7.74
N TYR A 45 1.62 22.96 -8.55
CA TYR A 45 2.92 23.37 -9.11
C TYR A 45 4.00 23.66 -8.05
N ASP A 46 3.58 24.01 -6.84
CA ASP A 46 4.42 24.29 -5.69
C ASP A 46 4.98 23.03 -5.03
N LEU A 47 4.45 21.84 -5.36
CA LEU A 47 4.87 20.56 -4.79
C LEU A 47 6.26 20.13 -5.28
N ALA A 48 6.72 20.64 -6.43
CA ALA A 48 8.10 20.46 -6.87
C ALA A 48 9.03 21.30 -5.99
N GLY A 49 10.06 20.66 -5.42
CA GLY A 49 10.99 21.33 -4.51
C GLY A 49 10.58 21.31 -3.04
N GLU A 50 9.44 20.71 -2.70
CA GLU A 50 9.09 20.44 -1.31
C GLU A 50 10.01 19.36 -0.71
N GLY A 51 10.51 19.58 0.50
CA GLY A 51 11.31 18.61 1.24
C GLY A 51 10.49 17.38 1.62
N PHE A 52 11.08 16.20 1.47
CA PHE A 52 10.45 14.91 1.78
C PHE A 52 11.33 14.13 2.76
N ASP A 53 10.71 13.54 3.77
CA ASP A 53 11.36 12.68 4.74
C ASP A 53 11.16 11.21 4.37
N VAL A 54 12.23 10.57 3.90
CA VAL A 54 12.20 9.16 3.47
C VAL A 54 12.01 8.17 4.63
N VAL A 55 12.31 8.56 5.87
CA VAL A 55 12.12 7.70 7.04
C VAL A 55 10.63 7.61 7.41
N THR A 56 9.95 8.75 7.40
CA THR A 56 8.53 8.83 7.78
C THR A 56 7.58 8.75 6.59
N LEU A 57 8.11 8.81 5.36
CA LEU A 57 7.39 8.91 4.10
C LEU A 57 6.42 10.11 4.07
N LYS A 58 6.83 11.23 4.68
CA LYS A 58 6.02 12.45 4.79
C LYS A 58 6.73 13.64 4.19
N ARG A 59 5.93 14.52 3.59
CA ARG A 59 6.34 15.86 3.17
C ARG A 59 6.64 16.73 4.40
N LYS A 60 7.62 17.62 4.28
CA LYS A 60 8.08 18.51 5.37
C LYS A 60 7.48 19.92 5.32
N GLY A 61 6.79 20.32 4.23
CA GLY A 61 6.25 21.67 4.08
C GLY A 61 7.32 22.77 3.94
N ALA A 62 8.56 22.40 3.64
CA ALA A 62 9.67 23.34 3.42
C ALA A 62 10.14 23.24 1.96
N TYR A 63 10.22 24.36 1.25
CA TYR A 63 10.54 24.38 -0.18
C TYR A 63 11.97 24.84 -0.40
N VAL A 64 12.78 23.99 -1.04
CA VAL A 64 14.22 24.20 -1.24
C VAL A 64 14.59 24.53 -2.69
N ILE A 65 13.62 24.45 -3.60
CA ILE A 65 13.76 24.85 -5.01
C ILE A 65 12.73 25.95 -5.29
N ASP A 66 13.19 27.05 -5.89
CA ASP A 66 12.29 28.10 -6.37
C ASP A 66 11.58 27.66 -7.66
N VAL A 67 10.32 27.27 -7.50
CA VAL A 67 9.41 26.92 -8.61
C VAL A 67 8.52 28.08 -9.04
N LYS A 68 8.65 29.24 -8.39
CA LYS A 68 7.91 30.46 -8.74
C LYS A 68 8.60 31.25 -9.85
N THR A 69 9.89 31.03 -10.09
CA THR A 69 10.61 31.62 -11.22
C THR A 69 10.45 30.75 -12.48
N TYR A 70 9.38 30.97 -13.23
CA TYR A 70 9.02 30.19 -14.43
C TYR A 70 9.45 30.81 -15.77
N LEU A 71 9.92 32.06 -15.74
CA LEU A 71 10.41 32.75 -16.94
C LEU A 71 11.91 32.56 -17.08
N THR A 72 12.35 32.18 -18.28
CA THR A 72 13.77 32.20 -18.65
C THR A 72 14.26 33.66 -18.74
N PRO A 73 15.58 33.92 -18.77
CA PRO A 73 16.12 35.25 -19.05
C PRO A 73 15.64 35.85 -20.38
N ARG A 74 15.18 35.01 -21.33
CA ARG A 74 14.58 35.40 -22.61
C ARG A 74 13.06 35.67 -22.52
N LYS A 75 12.49 35.64 -21.31
CA LYS A 75 11.06 35.83 -21.03
C LYS A 75 10.15 34.76 -21.67
N THR A 76 10.65 33.54 -21.82
CA THR A 76 9.89 32.38 -22.31
C THR A 76 9.67 31.36 -21.20
N CYS A 77 8.79 30.38 -21.40
CA CYS A 77 8.56 29.26 -20.46
C CYS A 77 8.17 27.98 -21.21
N THR A 78 8.17 26.83 -20.55
CA THR A 78 7.66 25.57 -21.10
C THR A 78 6.17 25.41 -20.77
N LEU A 79 5.35 25.11 -21.78
CA LEU A 79 3.91 24.88 -21.69
C LEU A 79 3.57 23.54 -22.31
N CYS A 80 2.82 22.70 -21.62
CA CYS A 80 2.42 21.35 -22.01
C CYS A 80 0.90 21.26 -22.21
N THR A 81 0.43 20.67 -23.29
CA THR A 81 -1.01 20.47 -23.51
C THR A 81 -1.54 19.43 -22.53
N ASN A 82 -2.58 19.76 -21.75
CA ASN A 82 -3.30 18.80 -20.90
C ASN A 82 -4.51 18.22 -21.64
N PRO A 83 -4.48 16.95 -22.09
CA PRO A 83 -5.59 16.31 -22.81
C PRO A 83 -6.84 16.12 -21.93
N HIS A 84 -6.66 16.01 -20.61
CA HIS A 84 -7.74 15.80 -19.64
C HIS A 84 -8.51 17.07 -19.28
N LYS A 85 -8.07 18.23 -19.77
CA LYS A 85 -8.77 19.53 -19.63
C LYS A 85 -8.97 20.20 -20.99
N GLY A 86 -9.46 19.44 -21.97
CA GLY A 86 -9.81 19.96 -23.29
C GLY A 86 -8.63 20.52 -24.09
N GLY A 87 -7.40 20.06 -23.82
CA GLY A 87 -6.19 20.54 -24.49
C GLY A 87 -5.64 21.86 -23.94
N GLN A 88 -6.02 22.28 -22.74
CA GLN A 88 -5.48 23.49 -22.12
C GLN A 88 -3.96 23.38 -21.90
N LEU A 89 -3.19 24.41 -22.28
CA LEU A 89 -1.76 24.49 -21.97
C LEU A 89 -1.54 24.69 -20.46
N GLN A 90 -0.72 23.83 -19.88
CA GLN A 90 -0.44 23.67 -18.46
C GLN A 90 1.04 23.31 -18.25
N LYS A 91 1.58 23.49 -17.05
CA LYS A 91 2.99 23.23 -16.74
C LYS A 91 3.04 21.93 -15.91
N VAL A 92 3.75 20.86 -16.33
CA VAL A 92 3.93 19.52 -15.67
C VAL A 92 2.72 18.55 -15.55
N ASP A 93 3.03 17.24 -15.44
CA ASP A 93 2.10 16.11 -15.26
C ASP A 93 1.69 15.92 -13.80
N LEU A 94 0.38 15.93 -13.53
CA LEU A 94 -0.20 15.75 -12.20
C LEU A 94 -1.48 14.90 -12.30
N GLY A 95 -1.93 14.32 -11.19
CA GLY A 95 -3.12 13.48 -11.21
C GLY A 95 -3.62 13.12 -9.81
N GLY A 96 -4.20 11.93 -9.67
CA GLY A 96 -4.58 11.37 -8.39
C GLY A 96 -4.02 9.98 -8.22
N GLN A 97 -3.65 9.62 -6.99
CA GLN A 97 -3.25 8.27 -6.64
C GLN A 97 -4.15 7.74 -5.54
N PHE A 98 -4.67 6.54 -5.73
CA PHE A 98 -5.29 5.76 -4.67
C PHE A 98 -4.44 4.53 -4.41
N ARG A 99 -4.12 4.28 -3.14
CA ARG A 99 -3.38 3.12 -2.69
C ARG A 99 -4.10 2.48 -1.51
N ARG A 100 -4.43 1.20 -1.62
CA ARG A 100 -4.95 0.39 -0.51
C ARG A 100 -3.98 -0.72 -0.16
N VAL A 101 -3.64 -0.79 1.11
CA VAL A 101 -2.78 -1.82 1.68
C VAL A 101 -3.64 -2.71 2.58
N THR A 102 -3.76 -3.98 2.21
CA THR A 102 -4.56 -4.96 2.97
C THR A 102 -3.62 -5.94 3.67
N SER A 103 -3.79 -6.06 4.98
CA SER A 103 -3.15 -7.08 5.81
C SER A 103 -4.09 -8.27 5.98
N THR A 104 -3.55 -9.47 5.83
CA THR A 104 -4.30 -10.72 5.95
C THR A 104 -3.81 -11.52 7.15
N ARG A 105 -4.74 -12.10 7.90
CA ARG A 105 -4.43 -12.98 9.02
C ARG A 105 -4.11 -14.37 8.47
N THR A 106 -2.86 -14.57 8.05
CA THR A 106 -2.40 -15.80 7.38
C THR A 106 -2.75 -17.08 8.13
N CYS A 107 -2.58 -17.11 9.45
CA CYS A 107 -2.96 -18.27 10.27
C CYS A 107 -4.47 -18.55 10.23
N LEU A 108 -5.29 -17.50 10.37
CA LEU A 108 -6.74 -17.64 10.29
C LEU A 108 -7.17 -18.08 8.89
N SER A 109 -6.55 -17.55 7.84
CA SER A 109 -6.76 -18.00 6.46
C SER A 109 -6.45 -19.48 6.30
N SER A 110 -5.31 -19.96 6.80
CA SER A 110 -4.94 -21.39 6.77
C SER A 110 -5.96 -22.27 7.48
N LEU A 111 -6.47 -21.84 8.65
CA LEU A 111 -7.54 -22.52 9.38
C LEU A 111 -8.89 -22.56 8.63
N ASN A 112 -9.08 -21.66 7.66
CA ASN A 112 -10.21 -21.65 6.74
C ASN A 112 -9.89 -22.35 5.40
N HIS A 113 -8.79 -23.11 5.34
CA HIS A 113 -8.31 -23.78 4.14
C HIS A 113 -8.02 -22.84 2.97
N LEU A 114 -7.61 -21.60 3.27
CA LEU A 114 -7.25 -20.58 2.30
C LEU A 114 -5.74 -20.36 2.26
N THR A 115 -5.16 -20.44 1.06
CA THR A 115 -3.76 -20.06 0.81
C THR A 115 -3.61 -18.55 0.65
N SER A 116 -2.42 -18.02 0.87
CA SER A 116 -2.12 -16.59 0.65
C SER A 116 -2.43 -16.14 -0.78
N SER A 117 -2.21 -17.01 -1.78
CA SER A 117 -2.57 -16.71 -3.18
C SER A 117 -4.07 -16.58 -3.36
N GLN A 118 -4.86 -17.53 -2.85
CA GLN A 118 -6.32 -17.47 -2.95
C GLN A 118 -6.87 -16.20 -2.28
N VAL A 119 -6.35 -15.83 -1.11
CA VAL A 119 -6.75 -14.59 -0.44
C VAL A 119 -6.38 -13.36 -1.27
N HIS A 120 -5.17 -13.32 -1.85
CA HIS A 120 -4.73 -12.24 -2.74
C HIS A 120 -5.62 -12.12 -3.99
N ASP A 121 -5.93 -13.24 -4.63
CA ASP A 121 -6.76 -13.29 -5.84
C ASP A 121 -8.19 -12.83 -5.53
N CYS A 122 -8.76 -13.29 -4.41
CA CYS A 122 -10.07 -12.85 -3.96
C CYS A 122 -10.11 -11.36 -3.65
N LEU A 123 -9.14 -10.82 -2.88
CA LEU A 123 -9.08 -9.39 -2.59
C LEU A 123 -8.91 -8.56 -3.89
N SER A 124 -8.07 -9.02 -4.81
CA SER A 124 -7.87 -8.36 -6.12
C SER A 124 -9.14 -8.34 -6.96
N LEU A 125 -9.91 -9.44 -6.97
CA LEU A 125 -11.23 -9.48 -7.58
C LEU A 125 -12.20 -8.52 -6.88
N GLY A 126 -12.23 -8.52 -5.55
CA GLY A 126 -13.07 -7.61 -4.76
C GLY A 126 -12.80 -6.14 -5.05
N VAL A 127 -11.54 -5.75 -5.26
CA VAL A 127 -11.19 -4.39 -5.68
C VAL A 127 -11.78 -4.06 -7.04
N LYS A 128 -11.65 -4.96 -8.03
CA LYS A 128 -12.24 -4.77 -9.37
C LYS A 128 -13.77 -4.65 -9.33
N VAL A 129 -14.42 -5.43 -8.47
CA VAL A 129 -15.87 -5.40 -8.26
C VAL A 129 -16.29 -4.09 -7.61
N GLY A 130 -15.62 -3.71 -6.52
CA GLY A 130 -15.89 -2.48 -5.78
C GLY A 130 -15.73 -1.23 -6.64
N LEU A 131 -14.71 -1.18 -7.48
CA LEU A 131 -14.46 -0.09 -8.41
C LEU A 131 -15.29 -0.17 -9.70
N GLY A 132 -16.17 -1.16 -9.83
CA GLY A 132 -17.11 -1.27 -10.96
C GLY A 132 -16.48 -1.68 -12.28
N ASN A 133 -15.25 -2.24 -12.25
CA ASN A 133 -14.55 -2.72 -13.44
C ASN A 133 -15.05 -4.10 -13.90
N VAL A 134 -15.58 -4.90 -12.98
CA VAL A 134 -16.05 -6.27 -13.23
C VAL A 134 -17.33 -6.52 -12.43
N ASN A 135 -18.30 -7.22 -13.03
CA ASN A 135 -19.49 -7.68 -12.33
C ASN A 135 -19.25 -9.05 -11.68
N LEU A 136 -19.93 -9.32 -10.57
CA LEU A 136 -19.84 -10.60 -9.89
C LEU A 136 -20.44 -11.73 -10.74
N GLY A 137 -19.57 -12.65 -11.16
CA GLY A 137 -19.93 -13.92 -11.80
C GLY A 137 -19.98 -15.10 -10.82
N PRO A 138 -20.17 -16.34 -11.32
CA PRO A 138 -20.30 -17.55 -10.49
C PRO A 138 -19.05 -17.90 -9.64
N SER A 139 -17.88 -17.31 -9.94
CA SER A 139 -16.65 -17.43 -9.12
C SER A 139 -16.75 -16.76 -7.74
N PHE A 140 -17.83 -16.00 -7.48
CA PHE A 140 -18.04 -15.31 -6.20
C PHE A 140 -18.14 -16.26 -5.00
N ASN A 141 -18.70 -17.47 -5.19
CA ASN A 141 -18.91 -18.41 -4.08
C ASN A 141 -17.60 -18.82 -3.38
N LEU A 142 -16.50 -18.95 -4.13
CA LEU A 142 -15.18 -19.31 -3.59
C LEU A 142 -14.54 -18.16 -2.79
N CYS A 143 -14.82 -16.92 -3.17
CA CYS A 143 -14.26 -15.73 -2.53
C CYS A 143 -15.18 -15.10 -1.49
N ALA A 144 -16.42 -15.58 -1.33
CA ALA A 144 -17.43 -14.97 -0.49
C ALA A 144 -16.95 -14.77 0.96
N SER A 145 -16.29 -15.76 1.57
CA SER A 145 -15.76 -15.65 2.93
C SER A 145 -14.69 -14.56 3.04
N VAL A 146 -13.73 -14.52 2.12
CA VAL A 146 -12.67 -13.50 2.07
C VAL A 146 -13.27 -12.10 1.87
N LEU A 147 -14.16 -11.93 0.90
CA LEU A 147 -14.72 -10.63 0.55
C LEU A 147 -15.65 -10.08 1.64
N ASN A 148 -16.44 -10.94 2.30
CA ASN A 148 -17.27 -10.57 3.44
C ASN A 148 -16.48 -10.47 4.76
N ASN A 149 -15.17 -10.75 4.72
CA ASN A 149 -14.30 -10.74 5.89
C ASN A 149 -14.73 -11.73 6.99
N GLN A 150 -15.25 -12.90 6.59
CA GLN A 150 -15.79 -13.94 7.46
C GLN A 150 -14.85 -15.14 7.57
N GLY A 151 -14.67 -15.68 8.78
CA GLY A 151 -13.94 -16.91 9.04
C GLY A 151 -14.70 -17.84 9.98
N VAL A 152 -14.44 -19.14 9.87
CA VAL A 152 -15.12 -20.24 10.60
C VAL A 152 -14.89 -20.20 12.12
N SER A 153 -13.88 -19.46 12.63
CA SER A 153 -13.48 -19.50 14.05
C SER A 153 -13.80 -18.26 14.88
N VAL A 154 -14.67 -17.36 14.43
CA VAL A 154 -14.77 -16.01 15.02
C VAL A 154 -15.76 -16.00 16.21
N MET A 155 -15.36 -16.61 17.34
CA MET A 155 -15.98 -16.35 18.65
C MET A 155 -15.68 -14.94 19.20
N TYR A 156 -14.95 -14.09 18.46
CA TYR A 156 -14.66 -12.71 18.84
C TYR A 156 -14.40 -11.87 17.58
N ALA A 157 -15.10 -10.75 17.42
CA ALA A 157 -15.17 -9.82 16.27
C ALA A 157 -13.90 -9.52 15.43
N SER A 158 -13.25 -10.52 14.82
CA SER A 158 -12.06 -10.35 13.99
C SER A 158 -12.23 -11.05 12.64
N GLY A 159 -12.24 -10.29 11.55
CA GLY A 159 -12.31 -10.85 10.19
C GLY A 159 -11.00 -11.47 9.68
N LEU A 160 -10.99 -11.98 8.45
CA LEU A 160 -9.80 -12.51 7.77
C LEU A 160 -8.74 -11.46 7.42
N HIS A 161 -9.14 -10.20 7.24
CA HIS A 161 -8.25 -9.12 6.81
C HIS A 161 -8.68 -7.77 7.36
N GLY A 162 -7.78 -6.80 7.24
CA GLY A 162 -8.03 -5.39 7.48
C GLY A 162 -7.19 -4.56 6.51
N HIS A 163 -7.66 -3.36 6.19
CA HIS A 163 -6.99 -2.51 5.19
C HIS A 163 -6.82 -1.08 5.68
N TYR A 164 -5.85 -0.42 5.06
CA TYR A 164 -5.62 1.00 5.15
C TYR A 164 -5.60 1.58 3.74
N SER A 165 -6.32 2.67 3.55
CA SER A 165 -6.47 3.35 2.25
C SER A 165 -5.83 4.74 2.34
N GLU A 166 -5.15 5.13 1.27
CA GLU A 166 -4.53 6.44 1.10
C GLU A 166 -4.97 6.99 -0.26
N VAL A 167 -5.47 8.22 -0.27
CA VAL A 167 -5.89 8.94 -1.47
C VAL A 167 -5.11 10.25 -1.52
N VAL A 168 -4.43 10.47 -2.65
CA VAL A 168 -3.62 11.64 -2.95
C VAL A 168 -4.22 12.32 -4.18
N GLY A 169 -4.42 13.63 -4.11
CA GLY A 169 -5.18 14.38 -5.11
C GLY A 169 -6.68 14.12 -5.06
N GLY A 170 -7.44 15.06 -5.61
CA GLY A 170 -8.89 15.05 -5.69
C GLY A 170 -9.58 15.33 -4.35
N ARG A 171 -10.92 15.27 -4.35
CA ARG A 171 -11.76 15.48 -3.16
C ARG A 171 -12.93 14.51 -3.12
N GLY A 172 -13.53 14.39 -1.93
CA GLY A 172 -14.84 13.77 -1.76
C GLY A 172 -14.84 12.24 -1.72
N TRP A 173 -13.67 11.59 -1.72
CA TRP A 173 -13.55 10.15 -1.54
C TRP A 173 -12.42 9.81 -0.59
N THR A 174 -12.71 8.95 0.37
CA THR A 174 -11.77 8.52 1.43
C THR A 174 -10.94 7.30 1.03
N GLY A 175 -11.17 6.75 -0.18
CA GLY A 175 -10.58 5.48 -0.60
C GLY A 175 -11.32 4.26 -0.04
N GLU A 176 -12.46 4.47 0.62
CA GLU A 176 -13.32 3.41 1.13
C GLU A 176 -14.40 3.02 0.14
N PHE A 177 -14.60 1.70 0.01
CA PHE A 177 -15.57 1.07 -0.89
C PHE A 177 -15.75 -0.41 -0.53
N SER A 178 -16.91 -0.97 -0.87
CA SER A 178 -17.21 -2.39 -0.68
C SER A 178 -16.47 -3.31 -1.65
N LEU A 179 -15.96 -4.45 -1.15
CA LEU A 179 -15.38 -5.50 -1.98
C LEU A 179 -16.42 -6.50 -2.54
N THR A 180 -17.67 -6.44 -2.07
CA THR A 180 -18.72 -7.43 -2.37
C THR A 180 -19.79 -6.93 -3.33
N ARG A 181 -19.73 -5.66 -3.73
CA ARG A 181 -20.67 -5.05 -4.67
C ARG A 181 -20.01 -3.85 -5.34
N ASN A 182 -20.57 -3.45 -6.48
CA ASN A 182 -20.19 -2.20 -7.10
C ASN A 182 -20.47 -1.02 -6.14
N ASP A 183 -19.40 -0.33 -5.78
CA ASP A 183 -19.39 0.85 -4.90
C ASP A 183 -18.50 1.94 -5.53
N SER A 184 -18.54 2.01 -6.87
CA SER A 184 -17.64 2.82 -7.67
C SER A 184 -18.03 4.29 -7.74
N LEU A 185 -19.21 4.67 -7.26
CA LEU A 185 -19.72 6.04 -7.37
C LEU A 185 -18.77 7.06 -6.72
N GLY A 186 -18.25 6.75 -5.53
CA GLY A 186 -17.27 7.60 -4.83
C GLY A 186 -15.98 7.77 -5.65
N TYR A 187 -15.43 6.66 -6.15
CA TYR A 187 -14.24 6.64 -7.00
C TYR A 187 -14.43 7.42 -8.31
N GLN A 188 -15.55 7.21 -9.01
CA GLN A 188 -15.85 7.90 -10.27
C GLN A 188 -16.05 9.41 -10.06
N ASN A 189 -16.68 9.82 -8.96
CA ASN A 189 -16.81 11.23 -8.63
C ASN A 189 -15.46 11.84 -8.27
N TRP A 190 -14.63 11.14 -7.51
CA TRP A 190 -13.26 11.54 -7.19
C TRP A 190 -12.41 11.75 -8.45
N LEU A 191 -12.45 10.81 -9.41
CA LEU A 191 -11.73 10.96 -10.70
C LEU A 191 -12.07 12.26 -11.42
N LYS A 192 -13.34 12.69 -11.39
CA LYS A 192 -13.77 13.96 -12.00
C LYS A 192 -13.18 15.18 -11.29
N THR A 193 -12.92 15.09 -9.98
CA THR A 193 -12.32 16.19 -9.21
C THR A 193 -10.82 16.38 -9.48
N LEU A 194 -10.14 15.36 -10.01
CA LEU A 194 -8.71 15.43 -10.32
C LEU A 194 -8.38 16.45 -11.41
N ILE A 195 -9.36 16.85 -12.22
CA ILE A 195 -9.18 17.91 -13.22
C ILE A 195 -8.91 19.27 -12.56
N ASP A 196 -9.52 19.51 -11.39
CA ASP A 196 -9.44 20.78 -10.66
C ASP A 196 -8.48 20.73 -9.48
N GLN A 197 -8.31 19.56 -8.86
CA GLN A 197 -7.37 19.37 -7.76
C GLN A 197 -6.52 18.11 -7.94
N PRO A 198 -5.60 18.09 -8.90
CA PRO A 198 -4.58 17.06 -8.96
C PRO A 198 -3.53 17.25 -7.84
N ASP A 199 -2.71 16.23 -7.64
CA ASP A 199 -1.56 16.16 -6.74
C ASP A 199 -0.45 15.33 -7.43
N VAL A 200 0.74 15.28 -6.84
CA VAL A 200 1.89 14.58 -7.40
C VAL A 200 1.75 13.08 -7.16
N VAL A 201 1.49 12.34 -8.23
CA VAL A 201 1.31 10.88 -8.21
C VAL A 201 2.64 10.14 -8.32
N CYS A 202 3.57 10.70 -9.09
CA CYS A 202 4.89 10.14 -9.31
C CYS A 202 5.94 11.22 -9.07
N TYR A 203 6.92 10.94 -8.22
CA TYR A 203 8.01 11.85 -7.93
C TYR A 203 9.33 11.10 -7.83
N SER A 204 10.41 11.80 -8.19
CA SER A 204 11.78 11.35 -7.97
C SER A 204 12.39 12.22 -6.89
N LEU A 205 12.90 11.59 -5.84
CA LEU A 205 13.56 12.29 -4.74
C LEU A 205 15.04 12.45 -5.07
N ARG A 206 15.56 13.66 -4.87
CA ARG A 206 16.99 13.94 -4.89
C ARG A 206 17.46 14.34 -3.49
N PRO A 207 18.61 13.84 -3.02
CA PRO A 207 19.16 14.23 -1.74
C PRO A 207 19.42 15.74 -1.65
N LEU A 208 19.05 16.33 -0.51
CA LEU A 208 19.15 17.78 -0.29
C LEU A 208 20.57 18.33 -0.49
N TYR A 209 21.60 17.54 -0.16
CA TYR A 209 22.99 17.98 -0.32
C TYR A 209 23.38 18.24 -1.78
N GLU A 210 22.70 17.66 -2.77
CA GLU A 210 22.99 17.91 -4.19
C GLU A 210 22.73 19.37 -4.61
N LEU A 211 21.86 20.08 -3.88
CA LEU A 211 21.60 21.50 -4.11
C LEU A 211 22.69 22.42 -3.56
N VAL A 212 23.58 21.89 -2.70
CA VAL A 212 24.62 22.67 -2.03
C VAL A 212 25.88 22.71 -2.88
N GLN A 213 26.18 23.88 -3.46
CA GLN A 213 27.36 24.09 -4.31
C GLN A 213 28.69 24.09 -3.52
N THR A 214 28.67 24.51 -2.26
CA THR A 214 29.88 24.57 -1.43
C THR A 214 30.31 23.18 -0.97
N SER A 215 31.49 22.72 -1.39
CA SER A 215 31.99 21.36 -1.11
C SER A 215 32.00 21.00 0.38
N ALA A 216 32.47 21.89 1.26
CA ALA A 216 32.53 21.62 2.70
C ALA A 216 31.13 21.45 3.32
N ARG A 217 30.20 22.35 2.99
CA ARG A 217 28.82 22.30 3.48
C ARG A 217 28.05 21.12 2.89
N ASN A 218 28.29 20.79 1.62
CA ASN A 218 27.75 19.61 0.95
C ASN A 218 28.17 18.32 1.68
N LYS A 219 29.47 18.14 1.94
CA LYS A 219 29.98 16.97 2.68
C LYS A 219 29.40 16.87 4.09
N GLY A 220 29.35 17.99 4.82
CA GLY A 220 28.76 18.04 6.16
C GLY A 220 27.27 17.66 6.16
N LEU A 221 26.50 18.19 5.21
CA LEU A 221 25.08 17.89 5.08
C LEU A 221 24.84 16.43 4.66
N LYS A 222 25.66 15.90 3.73
CA LYS A 222 25.61 14.48 3.36
C LYS A 222 25.83 13.58 4.57
N ALA A 223 26.87 13.85 5.36
CA ALA A 223 27.16 13.07 6.57
C ALA A 223 26.01 13.13 7.58
N ALA A 224 25.40 14.30 7.79
CA ALA A 224 24.26 14.46 8.68
C ALA A 224 23.03 13.66 8.22
N ILE A 225 22.73 13.67 6.91
CA ILE A 225 21.62 12.91 6.33
C ILE A 225 21.88 11.40 6.47
N GLU A 226 23.08 10.93 6.12
CA GLU A 226 23.44 9.52 6.26
C GLU A 226 23.37 9.04 7.71
N GLN A 227 23.77 9.89 8.67
CA GLN A 227 23.65 9.58 10.09
C GLN A 227 22.18 9.48 10.52
N TYR A 228 21.34 10.46 10.15
CA TYR A 228 19.91 10.42 10.43
C TYR A 228 19.25 9.14 9.91
N LEU A 229 19.60 8.68 8.70
CA LEU A 229 19.07 7.44 8.14
C LEU A 229 19.51 6.20 8.93
N LYS A 230 20.76 6.17 9.41
CA LYS A 230 21.28 5.08 10.25
C LYS A 230 20.57 5.04 11.61
N ASP A 231 20.43 6.20 12.24
CA ASP A 231 19.81 6.32 13.57
C ASP A 231 18.34 5.89 13.58
N ASN A 232 17.66 6.05 12.44
CA ASN A 232 16.26 5.65 12.26
C ASN A 232 16.10 4.30 11.53
N SER A 233 17.19 3.56 11.30
CA SER A 233 17.11 2.28 10.62
C SER A 233 16.43 1.22 11.51
N ILE A 234 15.46 0.48 10.94
CA ILE A 234 14.81 -0.63 11.65
C ILE A 234 15.77 -1.82 11.63
N SER A 235 16.36 -2.15 12.78
CA SER A 235 17.17 -3.36 12.95
C SER A 235 16.27 -4.58 12.83
N ARG A 236 16.46 -5.38 11.77
CA ARG A 236 15.82 -6.69 11.67
C ARG A 236 16.37 -7.59 12.78
N SER A 237 15.53 -7.98 13.73
CA SER A 237 15.90 -9.05 14.65
C SER A 237 15.97 -10.35 13.84
N ASN A 238 17.17 -10.90 13.66
CA ASN A 238 17.37 -12.23 13.05
C ASN A 238 16.93 -13.39 13.97
N THR A 239 16.29 -13.09 15.10
CA THR A 239 15.58 -14.07 15.91
C THR A 239 14.35 -14.51 15.15
N GLN A 240 14.55 -15.46 14.23
CA GLN A 240 13.48 -16.29 13.73
C GLN A 240 12.90 -16.99 14.96
N SER A 241 11.75 -16.51 15.41
CA SER A 241 11.05 -17.03 16.58
C SER A 241 10.61 -18.45 16.26
N TYR A 242 11.48 -19.41 16.53
CA TYR A 242 11.17 -20.82 16.44
C TYR A 242 10.08 -21.10 17.45
N CYS A 243 8.95 -21.58 16.97
CA CYS A 243 7.89 -22.05 17.84
C CYS A 243 8.49 -23.12 18.75
N SER A 244 8.60 -22.83 20.05
CA SER A 244 9.24 -23.73 21.01
C SER A 244 8.45 -25.02 21.04
N SER A 245 9.03 -26.07 20.46
CA SER A 245 8.61 -27.47 20.58
C SER A 245 7.17 -27.72 20.13
N SER A 246 7.01 -28.01 18.83
CA SER A 246 5.93 -28.77 18.18
C SER A 246 4.87 -29.39 19.10
N GLY A 247 3.96 -28.58 19.66
CA GLY A 247 2.68 -29.12 20.11
C GLY A 247 2.03 -29.84 18.93
N PRO A 248 1.29 -30.95 19.13
CA PRO A 248 0.81 -31.80 18.03
C PRO A 248 0.00 -31.05 16.96
N ASN A 249 -0.59 -29.91 17.34
CA ASN A 249 -1.46 -29.11 16.49
C ASN A 249 -0.84 -27.79 15.99
N LEU A 250 0.47 -27.56 16.04
CA LEU A 250 1.08 -26.30 15.55
C LEU A 250 1.91 -26.50 14.27
N ASP A 251 1.87 -25.51 13.38
CA ASP A 251 2.76 -25.40 12.20
C ASP A 251 4.06 -24.62 12.53
N SER A 252 4.90 -24.44 11.51
CA SER A 252 6.20 -23.74 11.65
C SER A 252 6.09 -22.26 12.02
N ASN A 253 4.91 -21.65 11.86
CA ASN A 253 4.63 -20.24 12.18
C ASN A 253 3.79 -20.11 13.46
N CYS A 254 3.74 -21.15 14.29
CA CYS A 254 2.88 -21.20 15.49
C CYS A 254 1.38 -21.13 15.21
N CYS A 255 0.94 -21.46 14.00
CA CYS A 255 -0.48 -21.51 13.67
C CYS A 255 -1.07 -22.88 14.01
N PRO A 256 -2.26 -22.95 14.63
CA PRO A 256 -2.97 -24.21 14.78
C PRO A 256 -3.25 -24.86 13.42
N LYS A 257 -3.04 -26.18 13.29
CA LYS A 257 -3.38 -26.94 12.07
C LYS A 257 -4.88 -27.21 11.97
N GLU A 258 -5.52 -27.45 13.13
CA GLU A 258 -6.94 -27.69 13.27
C GLU A 258 -7.52 -26.83 14.39
N ILE A 259 -8.78 -26.44 14.24
CA ILE A 259 -9.52 -25.70 15.27
C ILE A 259 -9.93 -26.63 16.43
N GLN A 260 -10.21 -26.04 17.60
CA GLN A 260 -10.82 -26.73 18.76
C GLN A 260 -10.03 -27.91 19.34
N LYS A 261 -8.75 -28.08 18.99
CA LYS A 261 -7.86 -29.06 19.64
C LYS A 261 -7.14 -28.44 20.83
N GLY A 262 -7.19 -29.12 21.97
CA GLY A 262 -6.46 -28.78 23.18
C GLY A 262 -5.79 -30.00 23.80
N THR A 263 -4.90 -29.79 24.76
CA THR A 263 -4.31 -30.87 25.55
C THR A 263 -5.08 -30.99 26.86
N LEU A 264 -5.82 -32.08 27.02
CA LEU A 264 -6.43 -32.43 28.31
C LEU A 264 -5.42 -33.23 29.13
N ARG A 265 -4.93 -32.66 30.23
CA ARG A 265 -4.09 -33.40 31.20
C ARG A 265 -5.00 -33.90 32.32
N ILE A 266 -5.29 -35.20 32.27
CA ILE A 266 -6.01 -35.89 33.34
C ILE A 266 -4.99 -36.29 34.40
N THR A 267 -5.15 -35.79 35.61
CA THR A 267 -4.34 -36.19 36.77
C THR A 267 -5.24 -37.00 37.67
N MET A 268 -4.98 -38.30 37.84
CA MET A 268 -5.70 -39.09 38.82
C MET A 268 -5.22 -38.70 40.21
N ILE A 269 -6.10 -38.08 41.00
CA ILE A 269 -5.74 -37.51 42.30
C ILE A 269 -5.88 -38.57 43.41
N GLN A 270 -6.87 -39.47 43.33
CA GLN A 270 -7.06 -40.60 44.26
C GLN A 270 -8.05 -41.64 43.68
N ALA A 271 -7.87 -42.92 43.98
CA ALA A 271 -8.92 -43.95 43.92
C ALA A 271 -8.47 -45.23 44.66
N SER A 272 -9.36 -45.90 45.42
CA SER A 272 -9.13 -47.27 45.92
C SER A 272 -10.39 -47.92 46.51
N GLY A 273 -10.59 -49.23 46.30
CA GLY A 273 -11.48 -50.08 47.13
C GLY A 273 -12.99 -49.80 47.07
N LEU A 274 -13.51 -49.23 46.00
CA LEU A 274 -14.91 -48.74 45.96
C LEU A 274 -15.94 -49.88 45.88
N LYS A 275 -16.78 -50.02 46.92
CA LYS A 275 -18.03 -50.79 46.93
C LYS A 275 -19.18 -49.85 47.31
N GLY A 276 -20.30 -49.94 46.58
CA GLY A 276 -21.53 -49.19 46.87
C GLY A 276 -22.55 -50.04 47.65
N ASP A 277 -23.54 -49.37 48.25
CA ASP A 277 -24.60 -50.01 49.01
C ASP A 277 -25.70 -50.56 48.09
N PHE A 278 -26.32 -51.68 48.46
CA PHE A 278 -27.46 -52.24 47.71
C PHE A 278 -28.79 -51.53 48.01
N LEU A 279 -28.88 -50.75 49.10
CA LEU A 279 -30.16 -50.29 49.63
C LEU A 279 -30.22 -48.86 50.18
N ASP A 280 -29.15 -48.03 50.12
CA ASP A 280 -29.29 -46.57 50.32
C ASP A 280 -28.19 -45.75 49.62
N LYS A 281 -28.39 -44.43 49.55
CA LYS A 281 -27.67 -43.51 48.64
C LYS A 281 -26.18 -43.32 48.98
N THR A 282 -25.36 -43.35 47.94
CA THR A 282 -23.96 -42.92 47.96
C THR A 282 -23.85 -41.39 47.90
N ASP A 283 -23.24 -40.79 48.92
CA ASP A 283 -22.75 -39.41 48.89
C ASP A 283 -21.23 -39.41 48.64
N GLY A 284 -20.80 -38.86 47.49
CA GLY A 284 -19.38 -38.65 47.16
C GLY A 284 -19.01 -38.94 45.71
#